data_AF-A0A6N9Q9P7-F1
#
_entry.id   AF-A0A6N9Q9P7-F1
#
_cell.length_a   1.000
_cell.length_b   1.000
_cell.length_c   1.000
_cell.angle_alpha   90.00
_cell.angle_beta   90.00
_cell.angle_gamma   90.00
#
_symmetry.space_group_name_H-M   'P 1'
#
loop_
_entity.id
_entity.type
_entity.pdbx_description
1 polymer ?
#
loop_
_entity_poly.entity_id
_entity_poly.type
_entity_poly.pdbx_seq_one_letter_code
_entity_poly.pdbx_strand_id
1 'polypeptide(L)'
;MSRLSEEEIQAIMEEYKDAPMINPDKIYPPLPPVQNATPLVRIPEPMSLTEKIGGTEYTVNAHFRKGGRDLLGMLTDIFRRGIQGYGFYDDKNWGDDDGE
;
A
#
# COMPACT_ATOMS: atom_id res chain seq x y z
N MET A 1 23.42 -8.58 25.51
CA MET A 1 22.52 -9.63 25.00
C MET A 1 23.34 -10.50 24.05
N SER A 2 23.55 -11.77 24.39
CA SER A 2 24.26 -12.72 23.52
C SER A 2 23.36 -13.05 22.32
N ARG A 3 23.93 -13.18 21.12
CA ARG A 3 23.20 -13.65 19.93
C ARG A 3 23.17 -15.18 19.98
N LEU A 4 22.00 -15.78 19.74
CA LEU A 4 21.85 -17.23 19.61
C LEU A 4 22.58 -17.73 18.36
N SER A 5 23.12 -18.94 18.42
CA SER A 5 23.71 -19.64 17.28
C SER A 5 22.62 -20.19 16.34
N GLU A 6 22.98 -20.56 15.11
CA GLU A 6 22.02 -21.12 14.14
C GLU A 6 21.42 -22.44 14.61
N GLU A 7 22.21 -23.25 15.33
CA GLU A 7 21.77 -24.52 15.90
C GLU A 7 20.75 -24.31 17.02
N GLU A 8 20.96 -23.30 17.87
CA GLU A 8 20.01 -22.93 18.91
C GLU A 8 18.69 -22.43 18.31
N ILE A 9 18.76 -21.66 17.22
CA ILE A 9 17.56 -21.20 16.50
C ILE A 9 16.80 -22.38 15.88
N GLN A 10 17.50 -23.32 15.25
CA GLN A 10 16.89 -24.51 14.64
C GLN A 10 16.25 -25.42 15.69
N ALA A 11 16.89 -25.60 16.85
CA ALA A 11 16.33 -26.37 17.95
C ALA A 11 15.01 -25.77 18.45
N ILE A 12 14.94 -24.44 18.60
CA ILE A 12 13.71 -23.74 18.99
C ILE A 12 12.63 -23.90 17.90
N MET A 13 12.99 -23.78 16.62
CA MET A 13 12.02 -23.94 15.54
C MET A 13 11.42 -25.35 15.49
N GLU A 14 12.22 -26.40 15.70
CA GLU A 14 11.70 -27.77 15.71
C GLU A 14 10.89 -28.07 16.98
N GLU A 15 11.27 -27.52 18.14
CA GLU A 15 10.51 -27.66 19.40
C GLU A 15 9.10 -27.06 19.30
N TYR A 16 8.96 -25.91 18.64
CA TYR A 16 7.69 -25.19 18.53
C TYR A 16 6.95 -25.42 17.20
N LYS A 17 7.40 -26.38 16.39
CA LYS A 17 6.83 -26.67 15.07
C LYS A 17 5.35 -27.03 15.11
N ASP A 18 4.94 -27.79 16.11
CA ASP A 18 3.56 -28.24 16.29
C ASP A 18 2.78 -27.39 17.30
N ALA A 19 3.40 -26.32 17.82
CA ALA A 19 2.74 -25.42 18.75
C ALA A 19 1.61 -24.68 18.04
N PRO A 20 0.37 -24.69 18.58
CA PRO A 20 -0.73 -24.01 17.93
C PRO A 20 -0.50 -22.50 17.96
N MET A 21 -0.60 -21.84 16.80
CA MET A 21 -0.48 -20.37 16.68
C MET A 21 -1.55 -19.62 17.47
N ILE A 22 -2.64 -20.31 17.83
CA ILE A 22 -3.77 -19.79 18.59
C ILE A 22 -3.84 -20.62 19.87
N ASN A 23 -3.95 -19.95 21.01
CA ASN A 23 -4.11 -20.65 22.28
C ASN A 23 -5.53 -21.26 22.33
N PRO A 24 -5.68 -22.60 22.35
CA PRO A 24 -6.99 -23.25 22.31
C PRO A 24 -7.82 -23.02 23.59
N ASP A 25 -7.16 -22.74 24.72
CA ASP A 25 -7.80 -22.51 26.01
C ASP A 25 -8.24 -21.05 26.20
N LYS A 26 -7.82 -20.14 25.28
CA LYS A 26 -8.24 -18.74 25.31
C LYS A 26 -9.50 -18.54 24.49
N ILE A 27 -10.52 -18.02 25.15
CA ILE A 27 -11.69 -17.45 24.48
C ILE A 27 -11.31 -16.05 24.00
N TYR A 28 -11.14 -15.90 22.69
CA TYR A 28 -10.87 -14.60 22.08
C TYR A 28 -12.17 -13.79 21.97
N PRO A 29 -12.15 -12.48 22.28
CA PRO A 29 -13.31 -11.63 22.04
C PRO A 29 -13.64 -11.60 20.54
N PRO A 30 -14.92 -11.40 20.18
CA PRO A 30 -15.30 -11.24 18.78
C PRO A 30 -14.54 -10.06 18.17
N LEU A 31 -14.20 -10.19 16.88
CA LEU A 31 -13.57 -9.10 16.14
C LEU A 31 -14.46 -7.85 16.24
N PRO A 32 -13.87 -6.65 16.36
CA PRO A 32 -14.65 -5.42 16.34
C PRO A 32 -15.48 -5.36 15.05
N PRO A 33 -16.72 -4.83 15.13
CA PRO A 33 -17.54 -4.68 13.93
C PRO A 33 -16.78 -3.82 12.93
N VAL A 34 -16.67 -4.34 11.71
CA VAL A 34 -16.07 -3.62 10.60
C VAL A 34 -16.85 -2.34 10.35
N GLN A 35 -16.27 -1.21 10.76
CA GLN A 35 -16.77 0.12 10.42
C GLN A 35 -15.83 0.66 9.34
N ASN A 36 -16.34 0.81 8.12
CA ASN A 36 -15.61 1.33 6.97
C ASN A 36 -14.36 0.51 6.57
N ALA A 37 -14.43 -0.83 6.54
CA ALA A 37 -13.35 -1.57 5.89
C ALA A 37 -13.43 -1.34 4.38
N THR A 38 -12.57 -0.47 3.89
CA THR A 38 -12.20 -0.48 2.49
C THR A 38 -11.61 -1.88 2.21
N PRO A 39 -12.21 -2.68 1.32
CA PRO A 39 -11.67 -3.99 1.00
C PRO A 39 -10.22 -3.83 0.55
N LEU A 40 -9.31 -4.61 1.14
CA LEU A 40 -7.91 -4.65 0.73
C LEU A 40 -7.82 -5.33 -0.62
N VAL A 41 -8.05 -4.57 -1.67
CA VAL A 41 -7.82 -4.99 -3.04
C VAL A 41 -6.34 -4.83 -3.38
N ARG A 42 -5.77 -5.81 -4.09
CA ARG A 42 -4.36 -5.75 -4.52
C ARG A 42 -4.07 -4.47 -5.32
N ILE A 43 -5.04 -4.05 -6.12
CA ILE A 43 -5.00 -2.83 -6.91
C ILE A 43 -6.31 -2.08 -6.64
N PRO A 44 -6.26 -0.84 -6.14
CA PRO A 44 -7.46 -0.04 -5.97
C PRO A 44 -8.17 0.19 -7.32
N GLU A 45 -9.49 0.22 -7.29
CA GLU A 45 -10.26 0.64 -8.46
C GLU A 45 -9.92 2.09 -8.84
N PRO A 46 -9.97 2.46 -10.14
CA PRO A 46 -9.81 3.84 -10.56
C PRO A 46 -10.77 4.74 -9.77
N MET A 47 -10.24 5.77 -9.13
CA MET A 47 -11.03 6.64 -8.26
C MET A 47 -10.73 8.12 -8.52
N SER A 48 -11.73 8.97 -8.34
CA SER A 48 -11.58 10.43 -8.43
C SER A 48 -11.69 11.05 -7.04
N LEU A 49 -10.70 11.84 -6.65
CA LEU A 49 -10.72 12.64 -5.43
C LEU A 49 -10.94 14.10 -5.81
N THR A 50 -12.02 14.70 -5.30
CA THR A 50 -12.31 16.12 -5.50
C THR A 50 -12.16 16.87 -4.18
N GLU A 51 -11.38 17.93 -4.16
CA GLU A 51 -11.13 18.74 -2.97
C GLU A 51 -11.11 20.24 -3.31
N LYS A 52 -11.70 21.06 -2.45
CA LYS A 52 -11.65 22.52 -2.58
C LYS A 52 -10.51 23.09 -1.74
N ILE A 53 -9.57 23.75 -2.39
CA ILE A 53 -8.43 24.42 -1.76
C ILE A 53 -8.45 25.89 -2.20
N GLY A 54 -8.55 26.81 -1.24
CA GLY A 54 -8.46 28.25 -1.51
C GLY A 54 -9.54 28.81 -2.45
N GLY A 55 -10.71 28.18 -2.52
CA GLY A 55 -11.82 28.59 -3.40
C GLY A 55 -11.83 27.94 -4.79
N THR A 56 -10.74 27.26 -5.15
CA THR A 56 -10.63 26.46 -6.39
C THR A 56 -10.92 24.99 -6.09
N GLU A 57 -11.68 24.34 -6.96
CA GLU A 57 -11.94 22.90 -6.88
C GLU A 57 -10.93 22.14 -7.73
N TYR A 58 -10.20 21.22 -7.09
CA TYR A 58 -9.25 20.34 -7.73
C TYR A 58 -9.83 18.94 -7.78
N THR A 59 -9.77 18.30 -8.94
CA THR A 59 -10.13 16.89 -9.09
C THR A 59 -8.91 16.11 -9.55
N VAL A 60 -8.57 15.07 -8.81
CA VAL A 60 -7.46 14.17 -9.11
C VAL A 60 -8.04 12.80 -9.44
N ASN A 61 -7.81 12.34 -10.68
CA ASN A 61 -8.14 10.99 -11.10
C ASN A 61 -6.96 10.08 -10.78
N ALA A 62 -7.09 9.22 -9.79
CA ALA A 62 -6.09 8.23 -9.41
C ALA A 62 -6.32 6.95 -10.21
N HIS A 63 -5.34 6.59 -11.04
CA HIS A 63 -5.29 5.31 -11.74
C HIS A 63 -4.13 4.48 -11.18
N PHE A 64 -4.42 3.25 -10.76
CA PHE A 64 -3.44 2.33 -10.20
C PHE A 64 -3.12 1.23 -11.21
N ARG A 65 -1.93 1.27 -11.83
CA ARG A 65 -1.45 0.16 -12.65
C ARG A 65 -1.18 -1.08 -11.78
N LYS A 66 -1.19 -2.27 -12.41
CA LYS A 66 -0.98 -3.59 -11.75
C LYS A 66 0.29 -3.69 -10.89
N GLY A 67 1.29 -2.85 -11.16
CA GLY A 67 2.55 -2.77 -10.40
C GLY A 67 2.55 -1.78 -9.22
N GLY A 68 1.49 -1.00 -8.99
CA GLY A 68 1.36 -0.08 -7.84
C GLY A 68 2.33 1.10 -7.78
N ARG A 69 3.23 1.25 -8.76
CA ARG A 69 4.30 2.28 -8.77
C ARG A 69 3.82 3.68 -9.15
N ASP A 70 2.67 3.77 -9.80
CA ASP A 70 2.26 4.99 -10.48
C ASP A 70 1.78 6.09 -9.53
N LEU A 71 1.03 5.77 -8.46
CA LEU A 71 0.58 6.81 -7.54
C LEU A 71 1.75 7.45 -6.77
N LEU A 72 2.65 6.62 -6.22
CA LEU A 72 3.81 7.13 -5.50
C LEU A 72 4.79 7.85 -6.44
N GLY A 73 4.96 7.33 -7.67
CA GLY A 73 5.75 7.97 -8.72
C GLY A 73 5.17 9.33 -9.12
N MET A 74 3.87 9.39 -9.38
CA MET A 74 3.14 10.61 -9.75
C MET A 74 3.20 11.64 -8.61
N LEU A 75 2.93 11.26 -7.36
CA LEU A 75 3.02 12.17 -6.23
C LEU A 75 4.45 12.69 -6.03
N THR A 76 5.45 11.81 -6.14
CA THR A 76 6.88 12.20 -6.05
C THR A 76 7.25 13.18 -7.16
N ASP A 77 6.75 12.96 -8.37
CA ASP A 77 6.96 13.83 -9.51
C ASP A 77 6.26 15.19 -9.34
N ILE A 78 5.02 15.21 -8.85
CA ILE A 78 4.29 16.45 -8.49
C ILE A 78 5.06 17.25 -7.44
N PHE A 79 5.53 16.62 -6.37
CA PHE A 79 6.32 17.30 -5.34
C PHE A 79 7.64 17.83 -5.89
N ARG A 80 8.35 17.05 -6.73
CA ARG A 80 9.58 17.52 -7.39
C ARG A 80 9.34 18.68 -8.34
N ARG A 81 8.28 18.63 -9.14
CA ARG A 81 7.93 19.68 -10.11
C ARG A 81 7.44 20.95 -9.44
N GLY A 82 6.69 20.84 -8.34
CA GLY A 82 6.29 21.98 -7.50
C GLY A 82 7.48 22.72 -6.87
N ILE A 83 8.57 22.00 -6.59
CA ILE A 83 9.84 22.59 -6.10
C ILE A 83 10.64 23.23 -7.24
N GLN A 84 10.49 22.77 -8.48
CA GLN A 84 11.35 23.15 -9.62
C GLN A 84 10.70 24.12 -10.62
N GLY A 85 9.42 24.47 -10.47
CA GLY A 85 8.77 25.52 -11.28
C GLY A 85 8.64 25.21 -12.77
N TYR A 86 8.74 23.94 -13.18
CA TYR A 86 8.67 23.54 -14.58
C TYR A 86 7.23 23.27 -15.03
N GLY A 87 6.83 23.93 -16.12
CA GLY A 87 5.49 23.89 -16.70
C GLY A 87 5.02 22.51 -17.15
N PHE A 88 3.70 22.35 -17.18
CA PHE A 88 2.97 21.14 -17.57
C PHE A 88 3.31 20.73 -19.01
N TYR A 89 3.80 19.51 -19.20
CA TYR A 89 3.88 18.88 -20.53
C TYR A 89 2.62 18.03 -20.75
N ASP A 90 2.12 18.10 -21.98
CA ASP A 90 0.86 17.54 -22.46
C ASP A 90 0.58 16.08 -22.04
N ASP A 91 -0.66 15.90 -21.59
CA ASP A 91 -1.34 14.69 -21.08
C ASP A 91 -1.62 13.62 -22.18
N LYS A 92 -0.70 13.42 -23.13
CA LYS A 92 -0.99 12.65 -24.35
C LYS A 92 -0.11 11.42 -24.58
N ASN A 93 0.75 11.04 -23.65
CA ASN A 93 1.59 9.86 -23.83
C ASN A 93 1.78 9.03 -22.56
N TRP A 94 0.67 8.58 -21.99
CA TRP A 94 0.69 7.42 -21.08
C TRP A 94 0.67 6.18 -21.95
N GLY A 95 1.85 5.79 -22.44
CA GLY A 95 2.01 4.61 -23.29
C GLY A 95 1.25 3.42 -22.71
N ASP A 96 0.37 2.89 -23.56
CA ASP A 96 -0.09 1.51 -23.52
C ASP A 96 1.18 0.66 -23.65
N ASP A 97 1.68 0.19 -22.51
CA ASP A 97 2.70 -0.85 -22.42
C ASP A 97 1.96 -2.12 -22.00
N ASP A 98 1.19 -2.64 -22.95
CA ASP A 98 0.68 -4.00 -22.99
C ASP A 98 1.84 -4.95 -23.23
N GLY A 99 2.63 -5.14 -22.18
CA GLY A 99 3.79 -6.02 -22.15
C GLY A 99 3.49 -7.42 -22.72
N GLU A 100 4.24 -7.77 -23.75
CA GLU A 100 4.51 -9.14 -24.19
C GLU A 100 5.08 -10.02 -23.06
#